data_AF-E4Z3A7-F1
#
_entry.id   AF-E4Z3A7-F1
#
_cell.length_a   1.000
_cell.length_b   1.000
_cell.length_c   1.000
_cell.angle_alpha   90.00
_cell.angle_beta   90.00
_cell.angle_gamma   90.00
#
_symmetry.space_group_name_H-M   'P 1'
#
loop_
_entity.id
_entity.type
_entity.pdbx_description
1 polymer ?
#
loop_
_entity_poly.entity_id
_entity_poly.type
_entity_poly.pdbx_seq_one_letter_code
_entity_poly.pdbx_strand_id
1 'polypeptide(L)'
;MRKFVEMENRGQILERGLKVQAFPLPSSVRLFLETRSGDLRSIILGKASLEFNDEIRSSLMDVFHKAGFAKSSATVDQIIAFGPEGFGPNILLNMVEGYQDRSNFWSEKQINIKSLDQQLISGFQVAANSGPMMEEPMAGVGFRLLEWEIIQEDNFDITLTSGQLMSTVKEACRKSFSILHKRLLAAMYTCEIQPKVQTPGLASPQLRFSHWSEVEGNPWWVPTTEEEIQHYGEKADYESTAKKYMNLIRKRKGLWIEQKTVRAG
;
A
#
# COMPACT_ATOMS: atom_id res chain seq x y z
N MET A 1 -3.00 16.30 -14.15
CA MET A 1 -3.00 17.42 -13.18
C MET A 1 -4.35 17.58 -12.45
N ARG A 2 -5.49 17.86 -13.11
CA ARG A 2 -6.77 18.11 -12.41
C ARG A 2 -7.27 16.96 -11.50
N LYS A 3 -7.17 15.70 -11.93
CA LYS A 3 -7.57 14.54 -11.11
C LYS A 3 -6.71 14.31 -9.85
N PHE A 4 -5.46 14.76 -9.82
CA PHE A 4 -4.57 14.58 -8.66
C PHE A 4 -4.81 15.64 -7.58
N VAL A 5 -5.11 16.89 -7.98
CA VAL A 5 -5.43 17.99 -7.05
C VAL A 5 -6.82 17.82 -6.43
N GLU A 6 -7.81 17.27 -7.15
CA GLU A 6 -9.13 16.96 -6.56
C GLU A 6 -9.10 15.82 -5.53
N MET A 7 -8.07 14.97 -5.55
CA MET A 7 -7.87 13.90 -4.56
C MET A 7 -7.21 14.39 -3.27
N GLU A 8 -6.64 15.60 -3.23
CA GLU A 8 -5.93 16.12 -2.04
C GLU A 8 -6.86 16.39 -0.84
N ASN A 9 -8.16 16.65 -1.06
CA ASN A 9 -9.08 17.04 0.02
C ASN A 9 -10.10 15.95 0.44
N ARG A 10 -10.08 14.76 -0.17
CA ARG A 10 -10.98 13.65 0.22
C ARG A 10 -10.17 12.54 0.91
N GLY A 11 -10.70 11.96 1.98
CA GLY A 11 -10.15 10.74 2.58
C GLY A 11 -9.17 10.88 3.75
N GLN A 12 -9.18 12.04 4.43
CA GLN A 12 -8.48 12.21 5.69
C GLN A 12 -9.24 11.50 6.81
N ILE A 13 -8.53 10.73 7.64
CA ILE A 13 -9.08 10.14 8.86
C ILE A 13 -8.31 10.63 10.05
N LEU A 14 -9.04 11.10 11.04
CA LEU A 14 -8.55 11.39 12.38
C LEU A 14 -8.84 10.18 13.27
N GLU A 15 -7.80 9.52 13.75
CA GLU A 15 -7.89 8.43 14.72
C GLU A 15 -7.05 8.82 15.94
N ARG A 16 -7.69 9.14 17.08
CA ARG A 16 -7.00 9.45 18.35
C ARG A 16 -5.84 10.46 18.22
N GLY A 17 -6.09 11.60 17.54
CA GLY A 17 -5.07 12.64 17.32
C GLY A 17 -4.11 12.38 16.15
N LEU A 18 -4.21 11.23 15.47
CA LEU A 18 -3.43 10.91 14.28
C LEU A 18 -4.27 11.15 13.02
N LYS A 19 -3.80 12.04 12.14
CA LYS A 19 -4.46 12.32 10.86
C LYS A 19 -3.65 11.76 9.70
N VAL A 20 -4.21 10.73 9.05
CA VAL A 20 -3.57 10.04 7.93
C VAL A 20 -4.41 10.14 6.67
N GLN A 21 -3.74 10.31 5.53
CA GLN A 21 -4.35 10.28 4.20
C GLN A 21 -3.61 9.31 3.29
N ALA A 22 -4.30 8.28 2.80
CA ALA A 22 -3.83 7.38 1.77
C ALA A 22 -4.00 8.01 0.38
N PHE A 23 -3.06 7.74 -0.53
CA PHE A 23 -3.13 8.12 -1.92
C PHE A 23 -2.52 7.03 -2.82
N PRO A 24 -3.02 6.85 -4.06
CA PRO A 24 -2.43 5.89 -4.98
C PRO A 24 -1.07 6.41 -5.48
N LEU A 25 -0.04 5.56 -5.44
CA LEU A 25 1.24 5.87 -6.07
C LEU A 25 1.15 5.70 -7.58
N PRO A 26 1.79 6.58 -8.36
CA PRO A 26 1.96 6.36 -9.79
C PRO A 26 2.66 5.03 -10.07
N SER A 27 2.23 4.33 -11.12
CA SER A 27 2.80 3.03 -11.51
C SER A 27 4.31 3.09 -11.75
N SER A 28 4.83 4.22 -12.23
CA SER A 28 6.27 4.44 -12.40
C SER A 28 7.05 4.41 -11.08
N VAL A 29 6.51 5.06 -10.04
CA VAL A 29 7.11 5.08 -8.70
C VAL A 29 7.02 3.69 -8.07
N ARG A 30 5.85 3.05 -8.14
CA ARG A 30 5.64 1.68 -7.63
C ARG A 30 6.63 0.71 -8.26
N LEU A 31 6.73 0.68 -9.59
CA LEU A 31 7.60 -0.24 -10.32
C LEU A 31 9.08 0.02 -10.02
N PHE A 32 9.48 1.28 -9.86
CA PHE A 32 10.83 1.64 -9.43
C PHE A 32 11.16 1.03 -8.06
N LEU A 33 10.28 1.19 -7.07
CA LEU A 33 10.46 0.63 -5.73
C LEU A 33 10.49 -0.91 -5.73
N GLU A 34 9.64 -1.56 -6.54
CA GLU A 34 9.68 -3.02 -6.71
C GLU A 34 11.01 -3.49 -7.31
N THR A 35 11.47 -2.83 -8.38
CA THR A 35 12.71 -3.16 -9.10
C THR A 35 13.95 -2.95 -8.22
N ARG A 36 13.97 -1.87 -7.43
CA ARG A 36 15.10 -1.45 -6.58
C ARG A 36 14.96 -1.92 -5.11
N SER A 37 14.07 -2.87 -4.84
CA SER A 37 13.80 -3.37 -3.48
C SER A 37 15.03 -3.97 -2.79
N GLY A 38 15.89 -4.68 -3.54
CA GLY A 38 17.17 -5.21 -3.04
C GLY A 38 18.17 -4.12 -2.65
N ASP A 39 18.15 -3.01 -3.39
CA ASP A 39 18.99 -1.84 -3.12
C ASP A 39 18.52 -1.15 -1.84
N LEU A 40 17.21 -0.86 -1.72
CA LEU A 40 16.61 -0.31 -0.50
C LEU A 40 16.87 -1.18 0.74
N ARG A 41 16.80 -2.50 0.59
CA ARG A 41 17.14 -3.43 1.67
C ARG A 41 18.61 -3.29 2.11
N SER A 42 19.51 -3.05 1.17
CA SER A 42 20.95 -2.86 1.47
C SER A 42 21.20 -1.56 2.23
N ILE A 43 20.42 -0.49 1.94
CA ILE A 43 20.44 0.78 2.71
C ILE A 43 20.04 0.53 4.16
N ILE A 44 18.90 -0.15 4.38
CA ILE A 44 18.35 -0.40 5.73
C ILE A 44 19.30 -1.25 6.58
N LEU A 45 19.99 -2.21 5.96
CA LEU A 45 20.96 -3.06 6.63
C LEU A 45 22.31 -2.35 6.87
N GLY A 46 22.47 -1.09 6.46
CA GLY A 46 23.72 -0.34 6.59
C GLY A 46 24.86 -0.89 5.74
N LYS A 47 24.55 -1.66 4.68
CA LYS A 47 25.55 -2.28 3.79
C LYS A 47 25.90 -1.41 2.58
N ALA A 48 25.09 -0.38 2.32
CA ALA A 48 25.27 0.55 1.22
C ALA A 48 26.26 1.68 1.56
N SER A 49 26.99 2.18 0.56
CA SER A 49 27.80 3.40 0.69
C SER A 49 26.92 4.65 0.65
N LEU A 50 27.45 5.77 1.16
CA LEU A 50 26.75 7.06 1.11
C LEU A 50 26.46 7.49 -0.33
N GLU A 51 27.43 7.33 -1.24
CA GLU A 51 27.27 7.64 -2.66
C GLU A 51 26.14 6.83 -3.33
N PHE A 52 25.99 5.56 -2.95
CA PHE A 52 24.92 4.71 -3.45
C PHE A 52 23.54 5.13 -2.93
N ASN A 53 23.45 5.57 -1.67
CA ASN A 53 22.22 6.12 -1.12
C ASN A 53 21.80 7.40 -1.86
N ASP A 54 22.76 8.27 -2.17
CA ASP A 54 22.51 9.51 -2.92
C ASP A 54 22.10 9.23 -4.38
N GLU A 55 22.69 8.22 -5.03
CA GLU A 55 22.28 7.77 -6.36
C GLU A 55 20.80 7.35 -6.38
N ILE A 56 20.40 6.47 -5.45
CA ILE A 56 19.03 5.96 -5.36
C ILE A 56 18.05 7.09 -5.04
N ARG A 57 18.43 7.98 -4.11
CA ARG A 57 17.64 9.16 -3.75
C ARG A 57 17.43 10.07 -4.96
N SER A 58 18.49 10.38 -5.72
CA SER A 58 18.40 11.20 -6.94
C SER A 58 17.53 10.54 -8.00
N SER A 59 17.71 9.24 -8.24
CA SER A 59 16.91 8.49 -9.21
C SER A 59 15.42 8.48 -8.82
N LEU A 60 15.11 8.33 -7.54
CA LEU A 60 13.76 8.40 -7.03
C LEU A 60 13.15 9.79 -7.24
N MET A 61 13.89 10.87 -6.98
CA MET A 61 13.43 12.25 -7.24
C MET A 61 13.05 12.46 -8.71
N ASP A 62 13.83 11.92 -9.65
CA ASP A 62 13.53 12.00 -11.08
C ASP A 62 12.25 11.25 -11.44
N VAL A 63 12.03 10.07 -10.86
CA VAL A 63 10.81 9.28 -11.09
C VAL A 63 9.58 10.02 -10.56
N PHE A 64 9.66 10.63 -9.38
CA PHE A 64 8.58 11.47 -8.84
C PHE A 64 8.31 12.70 -9.71
N HIS A 65 9.37 13.34 -10.21
CA HIS A 65 9.24 14.50 -11.11
C HIS A 65 8.50 14.12 -12.39
N LYS A 66 8.93 13.03 -13.05
CA LYS A 66 8.27 12.49 -14.26
C LYS A 66 6.83 12.05 -13.99
N ALA A 67 6.52 11.62 -12.78
CA ALA A 67 5.17 11.24 -12.38
C ALA A 67 4.24 12.43 -12.08
N GLY A 68 4.73 13.67 -12.15
CA GLY A 68 3.93 14.88 -12.00
C GLY A 68 3.90 15.47 -10.60
N PHE A 69 4.82 15.08 -9.71
CA PHE A 69 4.99 15.72 -8.40
C PHE A 69 5.79 17.01 -8.56
N ALA A 70 5.11 18.15 -8.41
CA ALA A 70 5.71 19.48 -8.61
C ALA A 70 6.91 19.77 -7.67
N LYS A 71 6.92 19.19 -6.47
CA LYS A 71 7.98 19.32 -5.46
C LYS A 71 8.63 17.97 -5.15
N SER A 72 9.14 17.28 -6.17
CA SER A 72 9.69 15.91 -6.05
C SER A 72 10.80 15.79 -5.00
N SER A 73 11.74 16.74 -4.93
CA SER A 73 12.80 16.74 -3.92
C SER A 73 12.25 16.80 -2.49
N ALA A 74 11.32 17.73 -2.22
CA ALA A 74 10.70 17.83 -0.90
C ALA A 74 9.92 16.56 -0.54
N THR A 75 9.19 15.97 -1.49
CA THR A 75 8.45 14.71 -1.26
C THR A 75 9.39 13.57 -0.88
N VAL A 76 10.52 13.40 -1.58
CA VAL A 76 11.50 12.34 -1.28
C VAL A 76 12.14 12.55 0.09
N ASP A 77 12.43 13.80 0.46
CA ASP A 77 13.01 14.14 1.76
C ASP A 77 12.02 14.00 2.92
N GLN A 78 10.72 13.99 2.64
CA GLN A 78 9.66 13.75 3.60
C GLN A 78 9.38 12.25 3.82
N ILE A 79 10.05 11.34 3.12
CA ILE A 79 9.85 9.90 3.31
C ILE A 79 10.37 9.47 4.68
N ILE A 80 9.48 8.93 5.52
CA ILE A 80 9.81 8.37 6.83
C ILE A 80 10.21 6.90 6.68
N ALA A 81 9.43 6.14 5.91
CA ALA A 81 9.64 4.70 5.74
C ALA A 81 9.04 4.19 4.43
N PHE A 82 9.66 3.14 3.88
CA PHE A 82 9.04 2.30 2.86
C PHE A 82 8.41 1.07 3.51
N GLY A 83 7.46 0.42 2.85
CA GLY A 83 6.79 -0.74 3.42
C GLY A 83 6.12 -1.64 2.36
N PRO A 84 5.81 -2.90 2.68
CA PRO A 84 6.14 -3.61 3.93
C PRO A 84 7.65 -3.90 4.08
N GLU A 85 8.05 -4.38 5.26
CA GLU A 85 9.42 -4.81 5.62
C GLU A 85 10.51 -3.73 5.51
N GLY A 86 10.12 -2.46 5.40
CA GLY A 86 11.06 -1.35 5.27
C GLY A 86 11.53 -1.06 3.85
N PHE A 87 11.30 -1.94 2.86
CA PHE A 87 11.78 -1.80 1.48
C PHE A 87 10.73 -2.12 0.41
N GLY A 88 9.46 -2.28 0.79
CA GLY A 88 8.37 -2.55 -0.14
C GLY A 88 7.88 -1.33 -0.93
N PRO A 89 6.93 -1.52 -1.86
CA PRO A 89 6.50 -0.50 -2.83
C PRO A 89 5.41 0.45 -2.30
N ASN A 90 5.39 0.68 -0.98
CA ASN A 90 4.55 1.67 -0.32
C ASN A 90 5.42 2.69 0.39
N ILE A 91 4.91 3.92 0.54
CA ILE A 91 5.66 5.01 1.18
C ILE A 91 4.85 5.65 2.30
N LEU A 92 5.53 6.05 3.36
CA LEU A 92 5.01 6.90 4.42
C LEU A 92 5.70 8.26 4.36
N LEU A 93 4.92 9.33 4.22
CA LEU A 93 5.37 10.72 4.10
C LEU A 93 5.02 11.51 5.35
N ASN A 94 5.96 12.31 5.83
CA ASN A 94 5.75 13.32 6.86
C ASN A 94 5.30 14.64 6.23
N MET A 95 4.05 15.04 6.46
CA MET A 95 3.49 16.32 6.01
C MET A 95 3.06 17.21 7.18
N VAL A 96 3.43 16.85 8.41
CA VAL A 96 3.08 17.62 9.61
C VAL A 96 3.87 18.93 9.63
N GLU A 97 3.18 20.05 9.80
CA GLU A 97 3.81 21.37 9.92
C GLU A 97 4.63 21.46 11.23
N GLY A 98 5.84 22.01 11.18
CA GLY A 98 6.76 22.07 12.33
C GLY A 98 7.49 20.76 12.67
N TYR A 99 7.23 19.68 11.93
CA TYR A 99 7.81 18.34 12.14
C TYR A 99 8.97 18.01 11.18
N GLN A 100 9.47 18.99 10.42
CA GLN A 100 10.51 18.83 9.38
C GLN A 100 11.94 18.64 9.95
N ASP A 101 12.12 18.84 11.26
CA ASP A 101 13.41 18.68 11.96
C ASP A 101 13.68 17.26 12.46
N ARG A 102 12.77 16.30 12.21
CA ARG A 102 12.97 14.88 12.56
C ARG A 102 13.79 14.13 11.51
N SER A 103 14.29 12.95 11.91
CA SER A 103 14.93 11.99 11.00
C SER A 103 13.98 11.55 9.90
N ASN A 104 14.49 11.45 8.68
CA ASN A 104 13.81 10.82 7.55
C ASN A 104 14.56 9.53 7.18
N PHE A 105 14.10 8.84 6.13
CA PHE A 105 14.75 7.60 5.69
C PHE A 105 16.22 7.79 5.26
N TRP A 106 16.56 8.97 4.74
CA TRP A 106 17.87 9.27 4.15
C TRP A 106 18.89 9.82 5.14
N SER A 107 18.43 10.43 6.23
CA SER A 107 19.26 11.17 7.17
C SER A 107 18.72 11.06 8.60
N GLU A 108 19.61 10.69 9.52
CA GLU A 108 19.31 10.73 10.95
C GLU A 108 19.57 12.13 11.51
N LYS A 109 18.52 12.81 12.00
CA LYS A 109 18.64 14.07 12.77
C LYS A 109 18.62 13.76 14.28
N GLN A 110 19.37 14.53 15.06
CA GLN A 110 19.66 14.25 16.48
C GLN A 110 18.48 14.52 17.44
N ILE A 111 17.42 15.22 17.03
CA ILE A 111 16.35 15.65 17.95
C ILE A 111 15.37 14.51 18.19
N ASN A 112 15.33 14.11 19.45
CA ASN A 112 14.93 12.80 19.94
C ASN A 112 13.43 12.75 20.30
N ILE A 113 12.61 12.14 19.45
CA ILE A 113 11.38 11.41 19.85
C ILE A 113 11.42 10.03 19.16
N LYS A 114 12.57 9.35 19.28
CA LYS A 114 12.85 8.08 18.59
C LYS A 114 11.85 6.96 18.95
N SER A 115 11.29 6.98 20.16
CA SER A 115 10.41 5.92 20.64
C SER A 115 9.04 5.89 19.96
N LEU A 116 8.47 7.06 19.66
CA LEU A 116 7.15 7.15 19.02
C LEU A 116 7.25 7.02 17.50
N ASP A 117 8.34 7.49 16.91
CA ASP A 117 8.62 7.32 15.47
C ASP A 117 8.80 5.83 15.12
N GLN A 118 9.47 5.06 15.99
CA GLN A 118 9.59 3.62 15.82
C GLN A 118 8.22 2.92 15.88
N GLN A 119 7.31 3.37 16.75
CA GLN A 119 5.95 2.84 16.85
C GLN A 119 5.10 3.22 15.62
N LEU A 120 5.25 4.44 15.10
CA LEU A 120 4.64 4.86 13.83
C LEU A 120 5.09 3.94 12.69
N ILE A 121 6.41 3.80 12.52
CA ILE A 121 6.98 2.99 11.44
C ILE A 121 6.50 1.55 11.60
N SER A 122 6.55 0.98 12.80
CA SER A 122 6.12 -0.39 13.06
C SER A 122 4.62 -0.59 12.79
N GLY A 123 3.77 0.35 13.22
CA GLY A 123 2.33 0.34 12.92
C GLY A 123 2.06 0.40 11.42
N PHE A 124 2.79 1.25 10.70
CA PHE A 124 2.74 1.32 9.24
C PHE A 124 3.22 0.02 8.57
N GLN A 125 4.31 -0.61 9.02
CA GLN A 125 4.77 -1.89 8.45
C GLN A 125 3.72 -2.99 8.62
N VAL A 126 3.10 -3.08 9.80
CA VAL A 126 2.04 -4.06 10.05
C VAL A 126 0.81 -3.76 9.18
N ALA A 127 0.45 -2.49 9.01
CA ALA A 127 -0.62 -2.09 8.12
C ALA A 127 -0.33 -2.47 6.66
N ALA A 128 0.87 -2.14 6.16
CA ALA A 128 1.34 -2.46 4.82
C ALA A 128 1.37 -3.95 4.55
N ASN A 129 1.77 -4.77 5.53
CA ASN A 129 1.88 -6.21 5.37
C ASN A 129 0.53 -6.93 5.47
N SER A 130 -0.34 -6.50 6.39
CA SER A 130 -1.69 -7.08 6.50
C SER A 130 -2.60 -6.55 5.39
N GLY A 131 -2.41 -5.33 4.91
CA GLY A 131 -3.37 -4.67 4.06
C GLY A 131 -4.81 -4.64 4.65
N PRO A 132 -5.76 -4.06 3.92
CA PRO A 132 -7.03 -3.64 4.51
C PRO A 132 -8.20 -4.60 4.25
N MET A 133 -8.08 -5.49 3.26
CA MET A 133 -9.20 -6.32 2.80
C MET A 133 -9.05 -7.80 3.09
N MET A 134 -7.85 -8.35 2.90
CA MET A 134 -7.64 -9.80 2.76
C MET A 134 -6.41 -10.28 3.54
N GLU A 135 -5.92 -9.47 4.47
CA GLU A 135 -4.67 -9.78 5.18
C GLU A 135 -3.47 -10.00 4.24
N GLU A 136 -3.50 -9.39 3.04
CA GLU A 136 -2.46 -9.47 2.01
C GLU A 136 -1.67 -8.14 1.94
N PRO A 137 -0.37 -8.19 1.62
CA PRO A 137 0.45 -6.99 1.49
C PRO A 137 -0.12 -5.98 0.48
N MET A 138 -0.09 -4.70 0.86
CA MET A 138 -0.41 -3.59 -0.02
C MET A 138 0.75 -3.34 -0.99
N ALA A 139 0.45 -2.80 -2.17
CA ALA A 139 1.45 -2.30 -3.09
C ALA A 139 0.95 -1.06 -3.83
N GLY A 140 1.84 -0.09 -4.07
CA GLY A 140 1.50 1.13 -4.79
C GLY A 140 0.66 2.12 -3.98
N VAL A 141 0.82 2.15 -2.66
CA VAL A 141 0.08 3.06 -1.78
C VAL A 141 1.04 4.00 -1.05
N GLY A 142 0.73 5.29 -1.08
CA GLY A 142 1.39 6.29 -0.26
C GLY A 142 0.48 6.71 0.89
N PHE A 143 1.06 6.98 2.06
CA PHE A 143 0.37 7.55 3.22
C PHE A 143 1.00 8.87 3.59
N ARG A 144 0.19 9.93 3.71
CA ARG A 144 0.59 11.23 4.24
C ARG A 144 0.15 11.32 5.69
N LEU A 145 1.11 11.56 6.58
CA LEU A 145 0.86 11.95 7.95
C LEU A 145 0.68 13.47 7.98
N LEU A 146 -0.54 13.94 8.24
CA LEU A 146 -0.91 15.36 8.18
C LEU A 146 -0.84 16.04 9.55
N GLU A 147 -1.37 15.37 10.58
CA GLU A 147 -1.38 15.87 11.95
C GLU A 147 -1.04 14.71 12.89
N TRP A 148 -0.30 15.03 13.95
CA TRP A 148 0.01 14.12 15.04
C TRP A 148 -0.07 14.89 16.35
N GLU A 149 -1.16 14.71 17.07
CA GLU A 149 -1.34 15.24 18.42
C GLU A 149 -1.36 14.06 19.41
N ILE A 150 -0.40 14.06 20.34
CA ILE A 150 -0.42 13.10 21.46
C ILE A 150 -1.27 13.73 22.53
N ILE A 151 -2.51 13.26 22.64
CA ILE A 151 -3.39 13.67 23.73
C ILE A 151 -2.83 13.03 25.01
N GLN A 152 -2.11 13.82 25.81
CA GLN A 152 -1.85 13.49 27.21
C GLN A 152 -3.10 13.92 27.98
N GLU A 153 -4.01 12.98 28.26
CA GLU A 153 -5.11 13.28 29.19
C GLU A 153 -4.55 13.33 30.61
N ASP A 154 -4.49 14.54 31.16
CA ASP A 154 -4.12 14.84 32.55
C ASP A 154 -5.15 14.25 33.55
N ASN A 155 -5.19 12.93 33.75
CA ASN A 155 -5.59 12.24 35.01
C ASN A 155 -5.85 10.72 34.88
N PHE A 156 -5.46 10.06 33.80
CA PHE A 156 -5.40 8.60 33.77
C PHE A 156 -4.04 8.19 33.22
N ASP A 157 -3.33 7.32 33.95
CA ASP A 157 -2.13 6.62 33.48
C ASP A 157 -2.47 5.73 32.28
N ILE A 158 -2.69 6.36 31.13
CA ILE A 158 -2.58 5.74 29.81
C ILE A 158 -1.47 6.52 29.13
N THR A 159 -0.23 6.28 29.57
CA THR A 159 0.86 6.29 28.60
C THR A 159 0.39 5.33 27.51
N LEU A 160 0.02 5.86 26.34
CA LEU A 160 -0.37 5.06 25.19
C LEU A 160 0.70 3.98 25.06
N THR A 161 0.37 2.75 25.45
CA THR A 161 1.38 1.70 25.48
C THR A 161 1.85 1.54 24.04
N SER A 162 3.12 1.21 23.81
CA SER A 162 3.69 1.12 22.46
C SER A 162 2.81 0.32 21.48
N GLY A 163 2.17 -0.75 21.97
CA GLY A 163 1.20 -1.55 21.21
C GLY A 163 -0.11 -0.84 20.86
N GLN A 164 -0.63 0.04 21.72
CA GLN A 164 -1.84 0.84 21.44
C GLN A 164 -1.60 1.90 20.36
N LEU A 165 -0.40 2.49 20.31
CA LEU A 165 -0.05 3.42 19.23
C LEU A 165 0.06 2.67 17.90
N MET A 166 0.76 1.53 17.90
CA MET A 166 0.90 0.70 16.70
C MET A 166 -0.46 0.26 16.14
N SER A 167 -1.40 -0.15 17.01
CA SER A 167 -2.74 -0.54 16.58
C SER A 167 -3.56 0.66 16.05
N THR A 168 -3.41 1.83 16.66
CA THR A 168 -4.03 3.09 16.21
C THR A 168 -3.53 3.48 14.81
N VAL A 169 -2.21 3.45 14.59
CA VAL A 169 -1.60 3.73 13.29
C VAL A 169 -2.06 2.71 12.24
N LYS A 170 -2.07 1.41 12.60
CA LYS A 170 -2.56 0.36 11.72
C LYS A 170 -3.99 0.61 11.27
N GLU A 171 -4.87 0.96 12.22
CA GLU A 171 -6.27 1.22 11.96
C GLU A 171 -6.49 2.50 11.14
N ALA A 172 -5.74 3.57 11.42
CA ALA A 172 -5.78 4.81 10.63
C ALA A 172 -5.40 4.56 9.16
N CYS A 173 -4.30 3.83 8.92
CA CYS A 173 -3.91 3.42 7.57
C CYS A 173 -4.99 2.57 6.89
N ARG A 174 -5.56 1.59 7.61
CA ARG A 174 -6.62 0.71 7.10
C ARG A 174 -7.87 1.50 6.70
N LYS A 175 -8.35 2.39 7.57
CA LYS A 175 -9.50 3.25 7.32
C LYS A 175 -9.22 4.20 6.15
N SER A 176 -8.02 4.78 6.06
CA SER A 176 -7.70 5.76 5.02
C SER A 176 -7.61 5.14 3.64
N PHE A 177 -7.01 3.95 3.55
CA PHE A 177 -7.09 3.16 2.34
C PHE A 177 -8.54 2.73 2.02
N SER A 178 -9.37 2.52 3.05
CA SER A 178 -10.79 2.16 2.90
C SER A 178 -11.64 3.21 2.18
N ILE A 179 -11.15 4.45 2.03
CA ILE A 179 -11.83 5.51 1.29
C ILE A 179 -11.47 5.50 -0.21
N LEU A 180 -10.28 5.02 -0.57
CA LEU A 180 -9.83 4.99 -1.97
C LEU A 180 -10.59 3.97 -2.82
N HIS A 181 -10.61 4.16 -4.15
CA HIS A 181 -11.00 3.08 -5.06
C HIS A 181 -9.89 2.04 -5.09
N LYS A 182 -10.23 0.79 -4.74
CA LYS A 182 -9.23 -0.25 -4.51
C LYS A 182 -9.23 -1.22 -5.68
N ARG A 183 -8.03 -1.64 -6.07
CA ARG A 183 -7.80 -2.64 -7.11
C ARG A 183 -7.03 -3.81 -6.52
N LEU A 184 -7.25 -4.99 -7.08
CA LEU A 184 -6.44 -6.17 -6.76
C LEU A 184 -5.28 -6.23 -7.73
N LEU A 185 -4.11 -6.61 -7.22
CA LEU A 185 -2.94 -6.88 -8.04
C LEU A 185 -2.72 -8.40 -8.07
N ALA A 186 -2.45 -8.93 -9.25
CA ALA A 186 -2.09 -10.32 -9.46
C ALA A 186 -0.65 -10.42 -10.00
N ALA A 187 0.07 -11.43 -9.53
CA ALA A 187 1.41 -11.75 -10.02
C ALA A 187 1.30 -12.38 -11.42
N MET A 188 1.92 -11.75 -12.40
CA MET A 188 2.00 -12.22 -13.77
C MET A 188 3.32 -12.96 -13.99
N TYR A 189 3.26 -14.08 -14.70
CA TYR A 189 4.42 -14.92 -15.00
C TYR A 189 4.58 -15.05 -16.50
N THR A 190 5.79 -14.86 -17.00
CA THR A 190 6.15 -15.24 -18.37
C THR A 190 6.39 -16.74 -18.41
N CYS A 191 5.70 -17.42 -19.33
CA CYS A 191 5.85 -18.85 -19.57
C CYS A 191 6.71 -19.06 -20.82
N GLU A 192 7.92 -19.57 -20.64
CA GLU A 192 8.79 -19.99 -21.73
C GLU A 192 8.55 -21.49 -21.97
N ILE A 193 8.01 -21.83 -23.13
CA ILE A 193 7.67 -23.21 -23.48
C ILE A 193 8.74 -23.73 -24.45
N GLN A 194 9.49 -24.75 -24.03
CA GLN A 194 10.40 -25.47 -24.91
C GLN A 194 9.68 -26.65 -25.55
N PRO A 195 9.37 -26.61 -26.87
CA PRO A 195 8.74 -27.74 -27.55
C PRO A 195 9.77 -28.87 -27.73
N LYS A 196 9.43 -30.07 -27.26
CA LYS A 196 10.25 -31.26 -27.55
C LYS A 196 9.86 -31.80 -28.92
N VAL A 197 10.80 -31.72 -29.86
CA VAL A 197 10.61 -32.05 -31.29
C VAL A 197 10.14 -33.50 -31.53
N GLN A 198 10.37 -34.40 -30.57
CA GLN A 198 10.15 -35.84 -30.74
C GLN A 198 8.86 -36.38 -30.11
N THR A 199 8.08 -35.58 -29.36
CA THR A 199 6.86 -36.10 -28.72
C THR A 199 5.77 -35.03 -28.66
N PRO A 200 4.72 -35.14 -29.50
CA PRO A 200 3.55 -34.28 -29.39
C PRO A 200 2.97 -34.38 -27.97
N GLY A 201 2.85 -33.24 -27.28
CA GLY A 201 2.26 -33.16 -25.93
C GLY A 201 3.25 -33.09 -24.77
N LEU A 202 4.56 -33.36 -24.97
CA LEU A 202 5.57 -33.08 -23.93
C LEU A 202 6.19 -31.70 -24.14
N ALA A 203 5.53 -30.70 -23.57
CA ALA A 203 6.10 -29.37 -23.38
C ALA A 203 6.70 -29.26 -21.97
N SER A 204 7.87 -28.61 -21.85
CA SER A 204 8.45 -28.26 -20.55
C SER A 204 8.29 -26.75 -20.33
N PRO A 205 7.20 -26.29 -19.69
CA PRO A 205 7.00 -24.87 -19.41
C PRO A 205 7.93 -24.44 -18.26
N GLN A 206 8.61 -23.31 -18.46
CA GLN A 206 9.35 -22.62 -17.42
C GLN A 206 8.64 -21.31 -17.09
N LEU A 207 8.20 -21.17 -15.84
CA LEU A 207 7.56 -19.95 -15.36
C LEU A 207 8.59 -19.05 -14.69
N ARG A 208 8.65 -17.80 -15.13
CA ARG A 208 9.45 -16.74 -14.53
C ARG A 208 8.51 -15.62 -14.09
N PHE A 209 8.62 -15.18 -12.84
CA PHE A 209 7.86 -14.01 -12.40
C PHE A 209 8.22 -12.81 -13.29
N SER A 210 7.19 -12.06 -13.70
CA SER A 210 7.36 -10.91 -14.58
C SER A 210 7.08 -9.61 -13.83
N HIS A 211 5.83 -9.40 -13.41
CA HIS A 211 5.40 -8.17 -12.76
C HIS A 211 4.04 -8.35 -12.09
N TRP A 212 3.62 -7.34 -11.31
CA TRP A 212 2.28 -7.26 -10.77
C TRP A 212 1.37 -6.42 -11.67
N SER A 213 0.25 -7.00 -12.10
CA SER A 213 -0.76 -6.34 -12.92
C SER A 213 -2.07 -6.17 -12.17
N GLU A 214 -2.82 -5.10 -12.48
CA GLU A 214 -4.18 -4.91 -11.97
C GLU A 214 -5.11 -6.00 -12.52
N VAL A 215 -5.89 -6.60 -11.63
CA VAL A 215 -6.95 -7.54 -11.98
C VAL A 215 -8.15 -6.76 -12.51
N GLU A 216 -8.68 -7.20 -13.65
CA GLU A 216 -9.86 -6.60 -14.25
C GLU A 216 -11.11 -6.78 -13.39
N GLY A 217 -11.94 -5.74 -13.37
CA GLY A 217 -13.19 -5.69 -12.63
C GLY A 217 -13.06 -5.11 -11.22
N ASN A 218 -14.20 -4.74 -10.64
CA ASN A 218 -14.28 -4.23 -9.27
C ASN A 218 -14.81 -5.35 -8.34
N PRO A 219 -14.08 -5.71 -7.26
CA PRO A 219 -14.53 -6.72 -6.28
C PRO A 219 -15.80 -6.32 -5.51
N TRP A 220 -16.23 -5.06 -5.53
CA TRP A 220 -17.44 -4.59 -4.86
C TRP A 220 -18.50 -4.09 -5.84
N TRP A 221 -18.36 -4.37 -7.15
CA TRP A 221 -19.41 -4.01 -8.09
C TRP A 221 -20.68 -4.78 -7.79
N VAL A 222 -21.77 -4.05 -7.77
CA VAL A 222 -23.14 -4.55 -7.70
C VAL A 222 -23.94 -3.85 -8.80
N PRO A 223 -24.90 -4.52 -9.44
CA PRO A 223 -25.84 -3.88 -10.35
C PRO A 223 -26.53 -2.72 -9.63
N THR A 224 -26.49 -1.53 -10.21
CA THR A 224 -27.14 -0.33 -9.62
C THR A 224 -28.18 0.27 -10.54
N THR A 225 -28.04 0.09 -11.85
CA THR A 225 -28.96 0.60 -12.86
C THR A 225 -30.00 -0.44 -13.26
N GLU A 226 -31.15 0.00 -13.73
CA GLU A 226 -32.26 -0.88 -14.14
C GLU A 226 -31.86 -1.80 -15.31
N GLU A 227 -31.05 -1.28 -16.25
CA GLU A 227 -30.47 -2.08 -17.34
C GLU A 227 -29.49 -3.16 -16.83
N GLU A 228 -28.61 -2.81 -15.88
CA GLU A 228 -27.72 -3.79 -15.25
C GLU A 228 -28.49 -4.84 -14.46
N ILE A 229 -29.56 -4.45 -13.77
CA ILE A 229 -30.43 -5.37 -13.02
C ILE A 229 -31.18 -6.29 -13.98
N GLN A 230 -31.64 -5.79 -15.12
CA GLN A 230 -32.29 -6.61 -16.14
C GLN A 230 -31.33 -7.63 -16.76
N HIS A 231 -30.06 -7.24 -16.97
CA HIS A 231 -29.06 -8.10 -17.58
C HIS A 231 -28.40 -9.09 -16.61
N TYR A 232 -28.15 -8.68 -15.36
CA TYR A 232 -27.38 -9.44 -14.36
C TYR A 232 -28.20 -9.90 -13.13
N GLY A 233 -29.47 -9.50 -13.04
CA GLY A 233 -30.36 -9.77 -11.91
C GLY A 233 -30.13 -8.88 -10.69
N GLU A 234 -31.11 -8.80 -9.79
CA GLU A 234 -31.04 -8.03 -8.53
C GLU A 234 -29.93 -8.53 -7.57
N LYS A 235 -29.56 -9.81 -7.69
CA LYS A 235 -28.47 -10.44 -6.92
C LYS A 235 -27.36 -10.94 -7.84
N ALA A 236 -26.88 -10.10 -8.76
CA ALA A 236 -25.69 -10.31 -9.59
C ALA A 236 -25.33 -11.80 -9.75
N ASP A 237 -25.98 -12.52 -10.66
CA ASP A 237 -25.55 -13.88 -10.99
C ASP A 237 -24.16 -13.90 -11.62
N TYR A 238 -23.71 -12.73 -12.06
CA TYR A 238 -22.35 -12.46 -12.48
C TYR A 238 -21.42 -12.08 -11.31
N GLU A 239 -20.48 -12.97 -11.00
CA GLU A 239 -19.36 -12.68 -10.09
C GLU A 239 -18.14 -12.22 -10.90
N SER A 240 -17.67 -10.99 -10.65
CA SER A 240 -16.48 -10.45 -11.32
C SER A 240 -15.24 -11.27 -11.02
N THR A 241 -14.28 -11.31 -11.96
CA THR A 241 -12.99 -12.00 -11.77
C THR A 241 -12.29 -11.53 -10.48
N ALA A 242 -12.30 -10.23 -10.23
CA ALA A 242 -11.74 -9.64 -9.01
C ALA A 242 -12.49 -10.10 -7.74
N LYS A 243 -13.82 -10.22 -7.76
CA LYS A 243 -14.60 -10.77 -6.63
C LYS A 243 -14.27 -12.24 -6.38
N LYS A 244 -14.15 -13.05 -7.44
CA LYS A 244 -13.77 -14.48 -7.34
C LYS A 244 -12.42 -14.64 -6.63
N TYR A 245 -11.39 -13.93 -7.09
CA TYR A 245 -10.08 -13.95 -6.44
C TYR A 245 -10.13 -13.50 -4.98
N MET A 246 -10.88 -12.42 -4.69
CA MET A 246 -11.04 -11.93 -3.33
C MET A 246 -11.68 -12.99 -2.41
N ASN A 247 -12.76 -13.62 -2.86
CA ASN A 247 -13.46 -14.65 -2.10
C ASN A 247 -12.58 -15.89 -1.89
N LEU A 248 -11.80 -16.31 -2.90
CA LEU A 248 -10.86 -17.44 -2.75
C LEU A 248 -9.81 -17.17 -1.67
N ILE A 249 -9.19 -15.97 -1.68
CA ILE A 249 -8.17 -15.60 -0.70
C ILE A 249 -8.79 -15.48 0.71
N ARG A 250 -9.94 -14.82 0.84
CA ARG A 250 -10.65 -14.69 2.11
C ARG A 250 -11.01 -16.06 2.70
N LYS A 251 -11.48 -16.99 1.87
CA LYS A 251 -11.86 -18.35 2.31
C LYS A 251 -10.64 -19.11 2.82
N ARG A 252 -9.53 -19.04 2.07
CA ARG A 252 -8.25 -19.65 2.46
C ARG A 252 -7.74 -19.14 3.81
N LYS A 253 -7.95 -17.85 4.11
CA LYS A 253 -7.53 -17.20 5.35
C LYS A 253 -8.58 -17.24 6.47
N GLY A 254 -9.71 -17.92 6.27
CA GLY A 254 -10.78 -17.97 7.28
C GLY A 254 -11.49 -16.63 7.50
N LEU A 255 -11.35 -15.68 6.59
CA LEU A 255 -12.07 -14.41 6.62
C LEU A 255 -13.51 -14.61 6.16
N TRP A 256 -14.43 -13.84 6.74
CA TRP A 256 -15.84 -13.91 6.39
C TRP A 256 -16.10 -13.56 4.91
N ILE A 257 -17.01 -14.30 4.28
CA ILE A 257 -17.48 -14.09 2.91
C ILE A 257 -19.01 -14.12 2.91
N GLU A 258 -19.61 -13.19 2.18
CA GLU A 258 -21.04 -13.24 1.86
C GLU A 258 -21.33 -14.47 1.01
N GLN A 259 -21.94 -15.49 1.62
CA GLN A 259 -22.44 -16.63 0.88
C GLN A 259 -23.82 -16.30 0.30
N LYS A 260 -24.03 -16.58 -0.99
CA LYS A 260 -25.37 -16.58 -1.56
C LYS A 260 -26.20 -17.61 -0.79
N THR A 261 -27.18 -17.14 -0.01
CA THR A 261 -28.16 -18.02 0.62
C THR A 261 -29.00 -18.63 -0.50
N VAL A 262 -28.74 -19.88 -0.86
CA VAL A 262 -29.61 -20.63 -1.77
C VAL A 262 -30.87 -20.94 -0.97
N ARG A 263 -31.98 -20.24 -1.26
CA ARG A 263 -33.29 -20.71 -0.81
C ARG A 263 -33.58 -21.96 -1.62
N ALA A 264 -33.49 -23.13 -0.98
CA ALA A 264 -34.08 -24.34 -1.52
C ALA A 264 -35.60 -24.09 -1.61
N GLY A 265 -36.11 -24.00 -2.84
CA GLY A 265 -37.53 -24.02 -3.13
C GLY A 265 -38.03 -25.44 -3.27
#